data_AF-A0A6S6P597-F1
#
_entry.id   AF-A0A6S6P597-F1
#
_cell.length_a   1.000
_cell.length_b   1.000
_cell.length_c   1.000
_cell.angle_alpha   90.00
_cell.angle_beta   90.00
_cell.angle_gamma   90.00
#
_symmetry.space_group_name_H-M   'P 1'
#
loop_
_entity.id
_entity.type
_entity.pdbx_description
1 polymer ?
#
loop_
_entity_poly.entity_id
_entity_poly.type
_entity_poly.pdbx_seq_one_letter_code
_entity_poly.pdbx_strand_id
1 'polypeptide(L)'
;MADLSAFTGLLARDHGLCVVSTLRRDGSIQSTVVNAGVLAHPLTATPVVGLVAVGGSLKLRNLRADPRATIAARAGWQWATVEGRAELIGPDDPHPEVDGDALRKLLRDVFAAAGGTHDDWDTYDRVMAEERRTAVLVAPQRVYTNPG
;
A
#
# COMPACT_ATOMS: atom_id res chain seq x y z
N MET A 1 -14.44 -8.35 9.94
CA MET A 1 -13.16 -7.82 9.46
C MET A 1 -12.52 -8.91 8.61
N ALA A 2 -11.98 -8.59 7.44
CA ALA A 2 -11.39 -9.61 6.56
C ALA A 2 -10.11 -10.16 7.19
N ASP A 3 -9.93 -11.49 7.19
CA ASP A 3 -8.71 -12.11 7.71
C ASP A 3 -7.54 -11.89 6.72
N LEU A 4 -6.45 -11.29 7.20
CA LEU A 4 -5.24 -11.01 6.43
C LEU A 4 -4.09 -11.97 6.78
N SER A 5 -4.29 -12.94 7.67
CA SER A 5 -3.24 -13.82 8.20
C SER A 5 -2.41 -14.51 7.11
N ALA A 6 -3.08 -15.13 6.14
CA ALA A 6 -2.45 -15.80 5.00
C ALA A 6 -1.65 -14.82 4.12
N PHE A 7 -2.21 -13.62 3.91
CA PHE A 7 -1.54 -12.56 3.15
C PHE A 7 -0.26 -12.09 3.86
N THR A 8 -0.36 -11.76 5.15
CA THR A 8 0.77 -11.35 5.98
C THR A 8 1.88 -12.40 6.02
N GLY A 9 1.52 -13.69 6.15
CA GLY A 9 2.49 -14.78 6.14
C GLY A 9 3.27 -14.89 4.83
N LEU A 10 2.68 -14.50 3.69
CA LEU A 10 3.36 -14.47 2.40
C LEU A 10 4.28 -13.26 2.24
N LEU A 11 3.89 -12.08 2.74
CA LEU A 11 4.73 -10.87 2.70
C LEU A 11 6.09 -11.10 3.36
N ALA A 12 6.10 -11.78 4.52
CA ALA A 12 7.32 -12.08 5.26
C ALA A 12 8.31 -12.98 4.49
N ARG A 13 7.82 -13.72 3.47
CA ARG A 13 8.62 -14.70 2.72
C ARG A 13 9.25 -14.15 1.45
N ASP A 14 8.81 -12.98 0.99
CA ASP A 14 9.31 -12.33 -0.23
C ASP A 14 9.49 -10.82 -0.02
N HIS A 15 9.94 -10.41 1.17
CA HIS A 15 10.26 -9.01 1.51
C HIS A 15 9.15 -7.99 1.19
N GLY A 16 7.89 -8.36 1.43
CA GLY A 16 6.72 -7.52 1.15
C GLY A 16 6.39 -7.36 -0.33
N LEU A 17 7.08 -8.08 -1.23
CA LEU A 17 6.89 -7.94 -2.68
C LEU A 17 5.51 -8.45 -3.11
N CYS A 18 4.76 -7.57 -3.76
CA CYS A 18 3.40 -7.82 -4.23
C CYS A 18 3.19 -7.30 -5.65
N VAL A 19 2.15 -7.79 -6.30
CA VAL A 19 1.58 -7.17 -7.51
C VAL A 19 0.35 -6.37 -7.11
N VAL A 20 0.32 -5.08 -7.45
CA VAL A 20 -0.89 -4.25 -7.36
C VAL A 20 -1.48 -4.05 -8.75
N SER A 21 -2.78 -4.25 -8.86
CA SER A 21 -3.59 -4.01 -10.06
C SER A 21 -4.58 -2.87 -9.80
N THR A 22 -4.63 -1.92 -10.74
CA THR A 22 -5.51 -0.73 -10.70
C THR A 22 -6.25 -0.59 -12.03
N LEU A 23 -7.35 0.18 -12.05
CA LEU A 23 -8.10 0.45 -13.28
C LEU A 23 -7.63 1.73 -13.95
N ARG A 24 -7.43 1.66 -15.27
CA ARG A 24 -7.32 2.86 -16.12
C ARG A 24 -8.71 3.43 -16.40
N ARG A 25 -8.77 4.68 -16.86
CA ARG A 25 -10.02 5.35 -17.26
C ARG A 25 -10.78 4.63 -18.39
N ASP A 26 -10.08 3.89 -19.24
CA ASP A 26 -10.67 3.09 -20.32
C ASP A 26 -11.19 1.71 -19.84
N GLY A 27 -11.12 1.43 -18.53
CA GLY A 27 -11.53 0.17 -17.93
C GLY A 27 -10.48 -0.94 -18.00
N SER A 28 -9.34 -0.72 -18.68
CA SER A 28 -8.26 -1.72 -18.73
C SER A 28 -7.48 -1.79 -17.41
N ILE A 29 -6.85 -2.94 -17.13
CA ILE A 29 -6.10 -3.19 -15.90
C ILE A 29 -4.63 -2.82 -16.05
N GLN A 30 -4.10 -2.07 -15.10
CA GLN A 30 -2.69 -1.76 -14.95
C GLN A 30 -2.12 -2.50 -13.74
N SER A 31 -1.16 -3.39 -13.99
CA SER A 31 -0.47 -4.13 -12.92
C SER A 31 0.99 -3.69 -12.80
N THR A 32 1.49 -3.62 -11.57
CA THR A 32 2.89 -3.28 -11.25
C THR A 32 3.33 -3.98 -9.98
N VAL A 33 4.62 -4.22 -9.84
CA VAL A 33 5.22 -4.69 -8.59
C VAL A 33 5.37 -3.53 -7.59
N VAL A 34 5.19 -3.83 -6.30
CA VAL A 34 5.33 -2.91 -5.15
C VAL A 34 5.85 -3.69 -3.94
N ASN A 35 6.39 -2.98 -2.96
CA ASN A 35 6.47 -3.47 -1.59
C ASN A 35 5.21 -3.02 -0.84
N ALA A 36 4.55 -3.93 -0.16
CA ALA A 36 3.36 -3.68 0.64
C ALA A 36 3.44 -4.39 1.99
N GLY A 37 2.74 -3.83 2.97
CA GLY A 37 2.69 -4.31 4.35
C GLY A 37 1.29 -4.28 4.92
N VAL A 38 1.01 -5.08 5.94
CA VAL A 38 -0.23 -4.94 6.74
C VAL A 38 0.07 -4.07 7.95
N LEU A 39 -0.73 -3.03 8.15
CA LEU A 39 -0.60 -2.10 9.28
C LEU A 39 -1.99 -1.67 9.77
N ALA A 40 -2.04 -1.07 10.97
CA ALA A 40 -3.23 -0.40 11.45
C ALA A 40 -3.38 0.94 10.73
N HIS A 41 -4.58 1.25 10.25
CA HIS A 41 -4.90 2.55 9.67
C HIS A 41 -4.67 3.67 10.72
N PRO A 42 -3.99 4.78 10.39
CA PRO A 42 -3.56 5.77 11.38
C PRO A 42 -4.72 6.46 12.12
N LEU A 43 -5.91 6.53 11.51
CA LEU A 43 -7.07 7.22 12.07
C LEU A 43 -8.12 6.29 12.67
N THR A 44 -8.21 5.06 12.18
CA THR A 44 -9.32 4.13 12.55
C THR A 44 -8.82 2.89 13.28
N ALA A 45 -7.50 2.67 13.34
CA ALA A 45 -6.84 1.48 13.85
C ALA A 45 -7.26 0.16 13.18
N THR A 46 -8.03 0.19 12.09
CA THR A 46 -8.44 -1.01 11.35
C THR A 46 -7.29 -1.52 10.47
N PRO A 47 -7.10 -2.83 10.32
CA PRO A 47 -6.07 -3.38 9.45
C PRO A 47 -6.28 -2.98 7.98
N VAL A 48 -5.21 -2.49 7.34
CA VAL A 48 -5.15 -2.14 5.92
C VAL A 48 -3.90 -2.71 5.29
N VAL A 49 -3.90 -2.88 3.96
CA VAL A 49 -2.68 -3.15 3.19
C VAL A 49 -2.13 -1.82 2.71
N GLY A 50 -0.97 -1.43 3.25
CA GLY A 50 -0.28 -0.19 2.93
C GLY A 50 0.83 -0.39 1.91
N LEU A 51 1.00 0.57 1.00
CA LEU A 51 2.19 0.73 0.16
C LEU A 51 2.52 2.22 -0.01
N VAL A 52 3.76 2.53 -0.36
CA VAL A 52 4.17 3.90 -0.70
C VAL A 52 4.39 4.00 -2.21
N ALA A 53 3.86 5.06 -2.82
CA ALA A 53 4.02 5.33 -4.25
C ALA A 53 4.58 6.74 -4.49
N VAL A 54 5.44 6.89 -5.49
CA VAL A 54 5.93 8.19 -5.97
C VAL A 54 4.77 9.00 -6.57
N GLY A 55 4.69 10.30 -6.28
CA GLY A 55 3.52 11.14 -6.55
C GLY A 55 3.07 11.19 -8.02
N GLY A 56 4.02 11.12 -8.96
CA GLY A 56 3.79 11.10 -10.40
C GLY A 56 3.46 9.72 -11.00
N SER A 57 3.30 8.67 -10.17
CA SER A 57 3.17 7.30 -10.67
C SER A 57 1.80 7.03 -11.33
N LEU A 58 1.82 6.13 -12.32
CA LEU A 58 0.61 5.74 -13.05
C LEU A 58 -0.47 5.13 -12.14
N LYS A 59 -0.06 4.35 -11.13
CA LYS A 59 -0.99 3.73 -10.17
C LYS A 59 -1.72 4.78 -9.33
N LEU A 60 -1.06 5.87 -8.91
CA LEU A 60 -1.74 6.96 -8.19
C LEU A 60 -2.74 7.69 -9.08
N ARG A 61 -2.37 7.97 -10.35
CA ARG A 61 -3.30 8.55 -11.31
C ARG A 61 -4.55 7.68 -11.49
N ASN A 62 -4.36 6.37 -11.58
CA ASN A 62 -5.45 5.40 -11.68
C ASN A 62 -6.30 5.39 -10.41
N LEU A 63 -5.68 5.32 -9.22
CA LEU A 63 -6.39 5.27 -7.93
C LEU A 63 -7.18 6.54 -7.61
N ARG A 64 -6.69 7.72 -8.03
CA ARG A 64 -7.46 8.98 -7.93
C ARG A 64 -8.69 8.98 -8.83
N ALA A 65 -8.65 8.29 -9.96
CA ALA A 65 -9.80 8.16 -10.86
C ALA A 65 -10.77 7.06 -10.41
N ASP A 66 -10.24 5.95 -9.90
CA ASP A 66 -10.99 4.83 -9.37
C ASP A 66 -10.19 4.14 -8.25
N PRO A 67 -10.66 4.19 -6.99
CA PRO A 67 -9.89 3.71 -5.85
C PRO A 67 -9.86 2.19 -5.72
N ARG A 68 -10.49 1.43 -6.64
CA ARG A 68 -10.45 -0.04 -6.59
C ARG A 68 -9.02 -0.53 -6.86
N ALA A 69 -8.54 -1.37 -5.94
CA ALA A 69 -7.23 -1.99 -6.03
C ALA A 69 -7.31 -3.47 -5.68
N THR A 70 -6.49 -4.26 -6.37
CA THR A 70 -6.23 -5.67 -6.02
C THR A 70 -4.74 -5.83 -5.76
N ILE A 71 -4.38 -6.40 -4.61
CA ILE A 71 -2.99 -6.67 -4.24
C ILE A 71 -2.83 -8.18 -4.06
N ALA A 72 -1.90 -8.77 -4.81
CA ALA A 72 -1.56 -10.19 -4.71
C ALA A 72 -0.14 -10.37 -4.18
N ALA A 73 -0.01 -11.12 -3.10
CA ALA A 73 1.26 -11.59 -2.56
C ALA A 73 1.46 -13.06 -2.94
N ARG A 74 2.70 -13.46 -3.24
CA ARG A 74 3.00 -14.86 -3.60
C ARG A 74 4.38 -15.32 -3.15
N ALA A 75 4.46 -16.54 -2.65
CA ALA A 75 5.72 -17.22 -2.33
C ALA A 75 5.69 -18.64 -2.92
N GLY A 76 6.45 -18.85 -4.00
CA GLY A 76 6.31 -20.06 -4.82
C GLY A 76 4.90 -20.18 -5.41
N TRP A 77 4.24 -21.32 -5.18
CA TRP A 77 2.87 -21.60 -5.64
C TRP A 77 1.77 -21.10 -4.69
N GLN A 78 2.13 -20.64 -3.48
CA GLN A 78 1.17 -20.11 -2.52
C GLN A 78 0.95 -18.63 -2.78
N TRP A 79 -0.30 -18.20 -2.76
CA TRP A 79 -0.71 -16.83 -3.03
C TRP A 79 -1.92 -16.43 -2.19
N ALA A 80 -1.98 -15.15 -1.85
CA ALA A 80 -3.17 -14.56 -1.26
C ALA A 80 -3.42 -13.22 -1.94
N THR A 81 -4.70 -12.93 -2.17
CA THR A 81 -5.15 -11.71 -2.82
C THR A 81 -6.05 -10.92 -1.89
N VAL A 82 -5.82 -9.62 -1.82
CA VAL A 82 -6.68 -8.65 -1.14
C VAL A 82 -7.27 -7.73 -2.21
N GLU A 83 -8.59 -7.69 -2.30
CA GLU A 83 -9.33 -6.66 -3.04
C GLU A 83 -9.83 -5.61 -2.06
N GLY A 84 -9.77 -4.35 -2.45
CA GLY A 84 -10.25 -3.27 -1.61
C GLY A 84 -10.36 -1.93 -2.31
N ARG A 85 -10.63 -0.91 -1.48
CA ARG A 85 -10.63 0.49 -1.89
C ARG A 85 -9.43 1.19 -1.25
N ALA A 86 -8.67 1.90 -2.07
CA ALA A 86 -7.54 2.69 -1.65
C ALA A 86 -8.00 4.06 -1.12
N GLU A 87 -7.42 4.45 0.00
CA GLU A 87 -7.31 5.82 0.46
C GLU A 87 -5.90 6.32 0.16
N LEU A 88 -5.79 7.55 -0.32
CA LEU A 88 -4.52 8.19 -0.66
C LEU A 88 -4.27 9.32 0.33
N ILE A 89 -3.09 9.32 0.95
CA ILE A 89 -2.67 10.38 1.87
C ILE A 89 -1.25 10.80 1.48
N GLY A 90 -1.08 12.02 1.01
CA GLY A 90 0.21 12.53 0.52
C GLY A 90 0.17 14.00 0.10
N PRO A 91 1.29 14.54 -0.41
CA PRO A 91 1.37 15.96 -0.78
C PRO A 91 0.40 16.40 -1.88
N ASP A 92 -0.03 15.46 -2.73
CA ASP A 92 -1.04 15.67 -3.77
C ASP A 92 -2.45 15.18 -3.36
N ASP A 93 -2.57 14.58 -2.18
CA ASP A 93 -3.79 13.99 -1.62
C ASP A 93 -3.88 14.34 -0.12
N PRO A 94 -4.11 15.63 0.23
CA PRO A 94 -4.09 16.07 1.62
C PRO A 94 -5.29 15.52 2.40
N HIS A 95 -5.07 15.10 3.65
CA HIS A 95 -6.11 14.69 4.57
C HIS A 95 -6.21 15.68 5.75
N PRO A 96 -7.41 16.15 6.14
CA PRO A 96 -7.56 17.21 7.16
C PRO A 96 -7.01 16.85 8.54
N GLU A 97 -6.99 15.55 8.87
CA GLU A 97 -6.48 15.04 10.15
C GLU A 97 -5.01 14.57 10.08
N VAL A 98 -4.34 14.74 8.94
CA VAL A 98 -2.94 14.32 8.76
C VAL A 98 -2.10 15.51 8.32
N ASP A 99 -1.38 16.09 9.28
CA ASP A 99 -0.37 17.12 9.01
C ASP A 99 0.92 16.52 8.43
N GLY A 100 1.91 17.37 8.15
CA GLY A 100 3.19 16.94 7.56
C GLY A 100 4.00 15.97 8.44
N ASP A 101 3.92 16.12 9.76
CA ASP A 101 4.62 15.25 10.70
C ASP A 101 3.93 13.89 10.82
N ALA A 102 2.60 13.88 10.82
CA ALA A 102 1.77 12.68 10.78
C ALA A 102 1.95 11.91 9.45
N LEU A 103 2.00 12.62 8.30
CA LEU A 103 2.29 12.01 7.01
C LEU A 103 3.66 11.35 6.99
N ARG A 104 4.69 12.03 7.51
CA ARG A 104 6.04 11.46 7.61
C ARG A 104 6.04 10.15 8.41
N LYS A 105 5.41 10.15 9.59
CA LYS A 105 5.29 8.94 10.42
C LYS A 105 4.56 7.82 9.68
N LEU A 106 3.44 8.15 9.03
CA LEU A 106 2.67 7.19 8.24
C LEU A 106 3.51 6.55 7.12
N LEU A 107 4.30 7.33 6.38
CA LEU A 107 5.17 6.80 5.32
C LEU A 107 6.22 5.83 5.88
N ARG A 108 6.81 6.15 7.04
CA ARG A 108 7.73 5.25 7.75
C ARG A 108 7.05 3.98 8.24
N ASP A 109 5.83 4.08 8.80
CA ASP A 109 5.06 2.93 9.28
C ASP A 109 4.72 1.98 8.13
N VAL A 110 4.31 2.51 6.97
CA VAL A 110 4.05 1.71 5.77
C VAL A 110 5.33 1.06 5.26
N PHE A 111 6.45 1.78 5.25
CA PHE A 111 7.74 1.24 4.82
C PHE A 111 8.24 0.11 5.73
N ALA A 112 8.14 0.29 7.05
CA ALA A 112 8.48 -0.73 8.03
C ALA A 112 7.58 -1.97 7.89
N ALA A 113 6.26 -1.77 7.74
CA ALA A 113 5.31 -2.85 7.52
C ALA A 113 5.59 -3.63 6.22
N ALA A 114 6.14 -2.97 5.20
CA ALA A 114 6.51 -3.58 3.93
C ALA A 114 7.89 -4.28 3.96
N GLY A 115 8.52 -4.41 5.13
CA GLY A 115 9.81 -5.07 5.33
C GLY A 115 11.03 -4.18 5.10
N GLY A 116 10.82 -2.87 4.95
CA GLY A 116 11.88 -1.89 4.82
C GLY A 116 12.59 -1.62 6.15
N THR A 117 13.91 -1.51 6.11
CA THR A 117 14.74 -1.00 7.22
C THR A 117 15.57 0.17 6.72
N HIS A 118 15.79 1.17 7.57
CA HIS A 118 16.57 2.35 7.21
C HIS A 118 17.34 2.86 8.43
N ASP A 119 18.63 3.15 8.23
CA ASP A 119 19.53 3.62 9.29
C ASP A 119 19.56 5.15 9.41
N ASP A 120 19.18 5.86 8.34
CA ASP A 120 19.08 7.33 8.28
C ASP A 120 17.66 7.80 7.93
N TRP A 121 16.85 8.02 8.96
CA TRP A 121 15.46 8.44 8.76
C TRP A 121 15.31 9.88 8.25
N ASP A 122 16.30 10.75 8.44
CA ASP A 122 16.23 12.14 7.99
C ASP A 122 16.41 12.21 6.47
N THR A 123 17.36 11.43 5.93
CA THR A 123 17.50 11.26 4.47
C THR A 123 16.26 10.61 3.88
N TYR A 124 15.70 9.60 4.53
CA TYR A 124 14.46 8.96 4.10
C TYR A 124 13.33 9.99 3.95
N ASP A 125 13.06 10.79 4.97
CA ASP A 125 11.98 11.78 4.93
C ASP A 125 12.17 12.83 3.85
N ARG A 126 13.41 13.30 3.68
CA ARG A 126 13.75 14.27 2.64
C ARG A 126 13.43 13.71 1.26
N VAL A 127 13.85 12.47 0.98
CA VAL A 127 13.53 11.79 -0.29
C VAL A 127 12.03 11.58 -0.44
N MET A 128 11.32 11.19 0.62
CA MET A 128 9.86 11.03 0.58
C MET A 128 9.15 12.33 0.18
N ALA A 129 9.59 13.46 0.74
CA ALA A 129 9.04 14.78 0.44
C ALA A 129 9.39 15.25 -0.98
N GLU A 130 10.66 15.14 -1.39
CA GLU A 130 11.16 15.51 -2.72
C GLU A 130 10.42 14.74 -3.83
N GLU A 131 10.21 13.43 -3.64
CA GLU A 131 9.50 12.57 -4.59
C GLU A 131 7.97 12.63 -4.47
N ARG A 132 7.46 13.52 -3.60
CA ARG A 132 6.03 13.71 -3.33
C ARG A 132 5.33 12.38 -3.02
N ARG A 133 5.98 11.52 -2.23
CA ARG A 133 5.49 10.17 -1.97
C ARG A 133 4.16 10.19 -1.24
N THR A 134 3.31 9.24 -1.62
CA THR A 134 1.93 9.11 -1.15
C THR A 134 1.75 7.74 -0.51
N ALA A 135 1.17 7.72 0.69
CA ALA A 135 0.70 6.50 1.32
C ALA A 135 -0.58 6.04 0.62
N VAL A 136 -0.63 4.78 0.24
CA VAL A 136 -1.81 4.13 -0.34
C VAL A 136 -2.27 3.08 0.65
N LEU A 137 -3.46 3.29 1.23
CA LEU A 137 -4.03 2.44 2.27
C LEU A 137 -5.23 1.70 1.71
N VAL A 138 -5.11 0.39 1.47
CA VAL A 138 -6.19 -0.42 0.89
C VAL A 138 -6.97 -1.11 1.99
N ALA A 139 -8.23 -0.66 2.18
CA ALA A 139 -9.17 -1.27 3.09
C ALA A 139 -9.69 -2.60 2.50
N PRO A 140 -9.46 -3.76 3.14
CA PRO A 140 -9.84 -5.06 2.60
C PRO A 140 -11.36 -5.22 2.50
N GLN A 141 -11.83 -5.64 1.33
CA GLN A 141 -13.22 -6.00 1.06
C GLN A 141 -13.39 -7.49 0.75
N ARG A 142 -12.42 -8.09 0.05
CA ARG A 142 -12.35 -9.53 -0.18
C ARG A 142 -10.93 -10.02 0.01
N VAL A 143 -10.81 -11.20 0.61
CA VAL A 143 -9.53 -11.90 0.76
C VAL A 143 -9.74 -13.35 0.35
N TYR A 144 -8.84 -13.85 -0.49
CA TYR A 144 -8.88 -15.23 -0.95
C TYR A 144 -7.47 -15.72 -1.28
N THR A 145 -7.29 -17.03 -1.20
CA THR A 145 -6.01 -17.73 -1.36
C THR A 145 -6.22 -18.94 -2.28
N ASN A 146 -5.15 -19.62 -2.67
CA ASN A 146 -5.25 -20.93 -3.34
C ASN A 146 -6.20 -21.88 -2.57
N PRO A 147 -6.96 -22.75 -3.27
CA PRO A 147 -7.76 -23.79 -2.63
C PRO A 147 -6.89 -24.57 -1.64
N GLY A 148 -7.41 -24.75 -0.43
CA GLY A 148 -6.84 -25.65 0.57
C GLY A 148 -7.12 -27.10 0.24
#